data_AF-A0A8K0X6Y7-F1
#
_entry.id   AF-A0A8K0X6Y7-F1
#
_cell.length_a   1.000
_cell.length_b   1.000
_cell.length_c   1.000
_cell.angle_alpha   90.00
_cell.angle_beta   90.00
_cell.angle_gamma   90.00
#
_symmetry.space_group_name_H-M   'P 1'
#
loop_
_entity.id
_entity.type
_entity.pdbx_description
1 polymer ?
#
loop_
_entity_poly.entity_id
_entity_poly.type
_entity_poly.pdbx_seq_one_letter_code
_entity_poly.pdbx_strand_id
1 'polypeptide(L)'
;MSSQTEQSPLLYEKPALQSRTYLAAKTAFIKNALGLLDGAKSIKSCISPPPNLPNLTKSYPSRPKLPIRVFLPSSYEKNSSALLPTLFTIHGGGFCIQSAIDDDAWNRMFADTHGVLVIALNYAKAPANPFPGPLNDVQALLHGALQDSSLPIDKSRLAVAGFSAGGNLALTLARAETLKGKSGTQDFADFKAVVPMYPVVDLSVPPSVKITRRRWKIGQLSGLRGKKSDFVMGMADIFDWAYIPYGQDLRDPSLSPFYTARDDLPAHVFIMASELDMLAWESWALALRLAGKPAPEGLPGREGPAATTELELVDERFHWNVQSAGGSVRWLMVPDALHSYDLKPAAEAVADAESVRDGNEKAVKVIGLLGGWLKDTVWSSTDA
;
A
#
# COMPACT_ATOMS: atom_id res chain seq x y z
N MET A 1 34.72 6.94 -7.57
CA MET A 1 33.66 7.79 -8.15
C MET A 1 33.19 7.13 -9.43
N SER A 2 32.17 6.27 -9.34
CA SER A 2 31.55 5.69 -10.54
C SER A 2 30.57 6.73 -11.07
N SER A 3 30.85 7.28 -12.24
CA SER A 3 29.92 8.16 -12.95
C SER A 3 28.64 7.37 -13.22
N GLN A 4 27.57 7.64 -12.47
CA GLN A 4 26.24 7.27 -12.93
C GLN A 4 26.01 8.04 -14.22
N THR A 5 26.06 7.36 -15.35
CA THR A 5 25.54 7.89 -16.61
C THR A 5 24.09 8.27 -16.36
N GLU A 6 23.77 9.57 -16.31
CA GLU A 6 22.39 10.06 -16.27
C GLU A 6 21.66 9.45 -17.46
N GLN A 7 20.80 8.47 -17.19
CA GLN A 7 19.93 7.91 -18.20
C GLN A 7 18.96 9.01 -18.61
N SER A 8 18.76 9.22 -19.91
CA SER A 8 17.76 10.16 -20.40
C SER A 8 16.39 9.84 -19.80
N PRO A 9 15.58 10.87 -19.45
CA PRO A 9 14.31 10.68 -18.77
C PRO A 9 13.36 9.87 -19.66
N LEU A 10 12.56 9.00 -19.05
CA LEU A 10 11.56 8.21 -19.77
C LEU A 10 10.20 8.88 -19.59
N LEU A 11 9.87 9.78 -20.51
CA LEU A 11 8.70 10.64 -20.37
C LEU A 11 7.39 9.92 -20.70
N TYR A 12 6.35 10.16 -19.91
CA TYR A 12 5.01 9.66 -20.19
C TYR A 12 4.41 10.38 -21.39
N GLU A 13 4.23 9.64 -22.49
CA GLU A 13 3.73 10.21 -23.74
C GLU A 13 2.24 10.52 -23.66
N LYS A 14 1.84 11.62 -24.32
CA LYS A 14 0.43 11.98 -24.47
C LYS A 14 -0.25 11.03 -25.46
N PRO A 15 -1.26 10.24 -25.05
CA PRO A 15 -1.93 9.32 -25.96
C PRO A 15 -2.72 10.07 -27.04
N ALA A 16 -3.00 9.36 -28.15
CA ALA A 16 -3.86 9.85 -29.21
C ALA A 16 -5.23 10.29 -28.66
N LEU A 17 -5.88 11.27 -29.32
CA LEU A 17 -7.14 11.83 -28.85
C LEU A 17 -8.21 10.74 -28.63
N GLN A 18 -8.32 9.77 -29.54
CA GLN A 18 -9.26 8.66 -29.43
C GLN A 18 -9.02 7.79 -28.18
N SER A 19 -7.76 7.49 -27.87
CA SER A 19 -7.41 6.76 -26.65
C SER A 19 -7.77 7.55 -25.41
N ARG A 20 -7.48 8.87 -25.39
CA ARG A 20 -7.84 9.74 -24.27
C ARG A 20 -9.35 9.84 -24.06
N THR A 21 -10.15 9.91 -25.13
CA THR A 21 -11.61 9.91 -25.01
C THR A 21 -12.15 8.58 -24.49
N TYR A 22 -11.59 7.46 -24.94
CA TYR A 22 -11.94 6.13 -24.42
C TYR A 22 -11.62 5.99 -22.93
N LEU A 23 -10.40 6.36 -22.53
CA LEU A 23 -9.94 6.27 -21.15
C LEU A 23 -10.74 7.20 -20.22
N ALA A 24 -11.06 8.41 -20.67
CA ALA A 24 -11.92 9.33 -19.94
C ALA A 24 -13.33 8.76 -19.73
N ALA A 25 -13.95 8.23 -20.79
CA ALA A 25 -15.28 7.63 -20.72
C ALA A 25 -15.31 6.40 -19.81
N LYS A 26 -14.32 5.49 -19.95
CA LYS A 26 -14.18 4.30 -19.11
C LYS A 26 -13.98 4.66 -17.64
N THR A 27 -13.14 5.66 -17.37
CA THR A 27 -12.89 6.18 -16.01
C THR A 27 -14.17 6.75 -15.39
N ALA A 28 -14.90 7.59 -16.13
CA ALA A 28 -16.15 8.17 -15.65
C ALA A 28 -17.20 7.09 -15.35
N PHE A 29 -17.35 6.10 -16.25
CA PHE A 29 -18.25 4.98 -16.05
C PHE A 29 -17.95 4.20 -14.77
N ILE A 30 -16.69 3.80 -14.56
CA ILE A 30 -16.27 3.05 -13.38
C ILE A 30 -16.47 3.86 -12.09
N LYS A 31 -16.05 5.13 -12.08
CA LYS A 31 -16.19 5.98 -10.89
C LYS A 31 -17.65 6.23 -10.53
N ASN A 32 -18.54 6.39 -11.51
CA ASN A 32 -19.97 6.51 -11.26
C ASN A 32 -20.58 5.22 -10.71
N ALA A 33 -20.22 4.06 -11.28
CA ALA A 33 -20.68 2.77 -10.79
C ALA A 33 -20.24 2.51 -9.34
N LEU A 34 -18.97 2.79 -9.02
CA LEU A 34 -18.44 2.67 -7.66
C LEU A 34 -19.06 3.69 -6.70
N GLY A 35 -19.27 4.94 -7.14
CA GLY A 35 -19.91 5.97 -6.32
C GLY A 35 -21.35 5.61 -5.91
N LEU A 36 -22.11 4.93 -6.78
CA LEU A 36 -23.43 4.40 -6.42
C LEU A 36 -23.34 3.30 -5.35
N LEU A 37 -22.36 2.40 -5.46
CA LEU A 37 -22.10 1.37 -4.46
C LEU A 37 -21.68 1.98 -3.12
N ASP A 38 -20.81 2.97 -3.13
CA ASP A 38 -20.36 3.67 -1.92
C ASP A 38 -21.52 4.46 -1.28
N GLY A 39 -22.40 5.06 -2.08
CA GLY A 39 -23.65 5.65 -1.60
C GLY A 39 -24.54 4.62 -0.89
N ALA A 40 -24.73 3.44 -1.48
CA ALA A 40 -25.49 2.36 -0.86
C ALA A 40 -24.84 1.83 0.43
N LYS A 41 -23.50 1.67 0.46
CA LYS A 41 -22.75 1.31 1.67
C LYS A 41 -22.92 2.37 2.76
N SER A 42 -22.85 3.64 2.40
CA SER A 42 -23.05 4.76 3.33
C SER A 42 -24.45 4.72 3.96
N ILE A 43 -25.50 4.56 3.15
CA ILE A 43 -26.87 4.39 3.64
C ILE A 43 -26.98 3.18 4.58
N LYS A 44 -26.41 2.03 4.19
CA LYS A 44 -26.38 0.83 5.04
C LYS A 44 -25.67 1.10 6.37
N SER A 45 -24.57 1.84 6.36
CA SER A 45 -23.81 2.17 7.58
C SER A 45 -24.58 3.10 8.53
N CYS A 46 -25.47 3.96 7.99
CA CYS A 46 -26.37 4.77 8.81
C CYS A 46 -27.46 3.92 9.49
N ILE A 47 -27.91 2.85 8.84
CA ILE A 47 -28.97 1.96 9.35
C ILE A 47 -28.40 0.91 10.32
N SER A 48 -27.27 0.31 9.96
CA SER A 48 -26.58 -0.73 10.70
C SER A 48 -25.07 -0.46 10.66
N PRO A 49 -24.57 0.36 11.60
CA PRO A 49 -23.15 0.70 11.66
C PRO A 49 -22.28 -0.55 11.74
N PRO A 50 -21.18 -0.64 10.95
CA PRO A 50 -20.28 -1.77 11.05
C PRO A 50 -19.55 -1.76 12.41
N PRO A 51 -19.18 -2.93 12.96
CA PRO A 51 -18.55 -3.01 14.28
C PRO A 51 -17.13 -2.44 14.32
N ASN A 52 -16.52 -2.22 13.15
CA ASN A 52 -15.12 -1.83 12.98
C ASN A 52 -14.93 -0.35 12.60
N LEU A 53 -15.83 0.53 13.04
CA LEU A 53 -15.72 1.96 12.80
C LEU A 53 -14.49 2.57 13.51
N PRO A 54 -13.91 3.66 12.96
CA PRO A 54 -12.88 4.41 13.67
C PRO A 54 -13.44 5.04 14.94
N ASN A 55 -12.59 5.22 15.94
CA ASN A 55 -12.92 5.95 17.16
C ASN A 55 -13.13 7.43 16.88
N LEU A 56 -12.32 8.01 15.98
CA LEU A 56 -12.41 9.41 15.58
C LEU A 56 -12.25 9.56 14.07
N THR A 57 -12.93 10.54 13.50
CA THR A 57 -12.67 11.06 12.16
C THR A 57 -12.25 12.50 12.31
N LYS A 58 -11.08 12.88 11.78
CA LYS A 58 -10.50 14.22 11.93
C LYS A 58 -10.18 14.81 10.57
N SER A 59 -10.43 16.10 10.41
CA SER A 59 -10.05 16.89 9.24
C SER A 59 -9.13 18.02 9.67
N TYR A 60 -8.15 18.36 8.83
CA TYR A 60 -7.21 19.45 9.08
C TYR A 60 -7.46 20.62 8.11
N PRO A 61 -7.19 21.88 8.51
CA PRO A 61 -7.33 23.03 7.61
C PRO A 61 -6.54 22.90 6.30
N SER A 62 -5.42 22.17 6.32
CA SER A 62 -4.60 21.90 5.14
C SER A 62 -5.35 21.06 4.10
N ARG A 63 -6.27 20.17 4.52
CA ARG A 63 -7.04 19.25 3.67
C ARG A 63 -8.42 18.95 4.30
N PRO A 64 -9.34 19.93 4.34
CA PRO A 64 -10.59 19.81 5.11
C PRO A 64 -11.55 18.74 4.58
N LYS A 65 -11.41 18.37 3.29
CA LYS A 65 -12.26 17.39 2.60
C LYS A 65 -11.65 15.97 2.56
N LEU A 66 -10.48 15.76 3.17
CA LEU A 66 -9.81 14.47 3.22
C LEU A 66 -9.64 14.05 4.68
N PRO A 67 -10.72 13.63 5.36
CA PRO A 67 -10.62 13.25 6.75
C PRO A 67 -9.71 12.04 6.93
N ILE A 68 -8.89 12.06 7.96
CA ILE A 68 -8.19 10.88 8.48
C ILE A 68 -9.13 10.08 9.37
N ARG A 69 -8.87 8.78 9.47
CA ARG A 69 -9.64 7.85 10.32
C ARG A 69 -8.71 7.30 11.40
N VAL A 70 -9.13 7.38 12.66
CA VAL A 70 -8.29 7.08 13.82
C VAL A 70 -8.85 5.91 14.59
N PHE A 71 -8.05 4.87 14.75
CA PHE A 71 -8.39 3.64 15.46
C PHE A 71 -7.51 3.54 16.70
N LEU A 72 -8.14 3.76 17.85
CA LEU A 72 -7.53 3.48 19.14
C LEU A 72 -7.71 1.99 19.45
N PRO A 73 -6.68 1.33 20.00
CA PRO A 73 -6.81 -0.06 20.40
C PRO A 73 -7.85 -0.15 21.53
N SER A 74 -8.61 -1.24 21.59
CA SER A 74 -9.59 -1.49 22.66
C SER A 74 -9.00 -1.43 24.08
N SER A 75 -7.70 -1.68 24.23
CA SER A 75 -6.97 -1.56 25.48
C SER A 75 -6.67 -0.11 25.90
N TYR A 76 -6.89 0.89 25.03
CA TYR A 76 -6.60 2.28 25.36
C TYR A 76 -7.73 2.93 26.17
N GLU A 77 -7.40 3.39 27.38
CA GLU A 77 -8.32 4.12 28.23
C GLU A 77 -8.47 5.58 27.77
N LYS A 78 -9.71 6.08 27.67
CA LYS A 78 -10.00 7.43 27.16
C LYS A 78 -9.35 8.57 27.94
N ASN A 79 -9.07 8.38 29.22
CA ASN A 79 -8.43 9.37 30.10
C ASN A 79 -6.93 9.13 30.28
N SER A 80 -6.36 8.16 29.55
CA SER A 80 -4.93 7.90 29.57
C SER A 80 -4.16 9.06 28.94
N SER A 81 -3.02 9.39 29.52
CA SER A 81 -2.01 10.28 28.94
C SER A 81 -0.90 9.51 28.20
N ALA A 82 -1.00 8.18 28.12
CA ALA A 82 0.02 7.35 27.50
C ALA A 82 0.07 7.59 25.97
N LEU A 83 1.26 7.85 25.46
CA LEU A 83 1.50 7.90 24.01
C LEU A 83 1.60 6.49 23.44
N LEU A 84 1.00 6.28 22.27
CA LEU A 84 0.93 5.01 21.60
C LEU A 84 1.92 4.95 20.42
N PRO A 85 2.57 3.78 20.22
CA PRO A 85 3.20 3.50 18.95
C PRO A 85 2.14 3.61 17.84
N THR A 86 2.53 4.15 16.69
CA THR A 86 1.56 4.53 15.65
C THR A 86 1.92 3.92 14.30
N LEU A 87 0.93 3.25 13.69
CA LEU A 87 0.95 2.83 12.30
C LEU A 87 0.07 3.77 11.48
N PHE A 88 0.67 4.51 10.56
CA PHE A 88 -0.08 5.21 9.52
C PHE A 88 -0.41 4.22 8.39
N THR A 89 -1.63 4.25 7.87
CA THR A 89 -2.02 3.43 6.73
C THR A 89 -2.49 4.30 5.55
N ILE A 90 -2.18 3.87 4.33
CA ILE A 90 -2.62 4.54 3.11
C ILE A 90 -3.34 3.53 2.23
N HIS A 91 -4.58 3.84 1.90
CA HIS A 91 -5.45 2.93 1.18
C HIS A 91 -5.08 2.78 -0.31
N GLY A 92 -5.56 1.71 -0.94
CA GLY A 92 -5.31 1.39 -2.35
C GLY A 92 -6.26 2.07 -3.34
N GLY A 93 -6.41 1.44 -4.51
CA GLY A 93 -7.39 1.87 -5.52
C GLY A 93 -6.79 2.60 -6.72
N GLY A 94 -5.55 2.26 -7.11
CA GLY A 94 -4.93 2.74 -8.35
C GLY A 94 -4.87 4.27 -8.45
N PHE A 95 -4.75 4.96 -7.32
CA PHE A 95 -4.82 6.43 -7.20
C PHE A 95 -6.15 7.08 -7.63
N CYS A 96 -7.11 6.31 -8.12
CA CYS A 96 -8.30 6.78 -8.84
C CYS A 96 -9.63 6.47 -8.13
N ILE A 97 -9.67 5.39 -7.36
CA ILE A 97 -10.85 4.84 -6.70
C ILE A 97 -10.56 4.52 -5.23
N GLN A 98 -11.55 3.97 -4.53
CA GLN A 98 -11.52 3.66 -3.08
C GLN A 98 -11.35 4.89 -2.18
N SER A 99 -11.51 4.68 -0.89
CA SER A 99 -11.31 5.67 0.16
C SER A 99 -10.73 5.00 1.41
N ALA A 100 -10.28 5.79 2.38
CA ALA A 100 -9.76 5.28 3.65
C ALA A 100 -10.76 4.39 4.41
N ILE A 101 -12.07 4.47 4.10
CA ILE A 101 -13.11 3.65 4.72
C ILE A 101 -12.99 2.17 4.31
N ASP A 102 -12.49 1.90 3.11
CA ASP A 102 -12.45 0.53 2.56
C ASP A 102 -11.51 -0.39 3.38
N ASP A 103 -10.55 0.19 4.11
CA ASP A 103 -9.57 -0.53 4.93
C ASP A 103 -9.92 -0.54 6.43
N ASP A 104 -11.07 -0.01 6.84
CA ASP A 104 -11.45 0.12 8.26
C ASP A 104 -11.38 -1.20 9.03
N ALA A 105 -11.80 -2.30 8.40
CA ALA A 105 -11.79 -3.62 9.03
C ALA A 105 -10.36 -4.09 9.34
N TRP A 106 -9.44 -3.87 8.40
CA TRP A 106 -8.03 -4.18 8.57
C TRP A 106 -7.41 -3.28 9.64
N ASN A 107 -7.64 -1.96 9.55
CA ASN A 107 -7.10 -0.97 10.49
C ASN A 107 -7.56 -1.23 11.91
N ARG A 108 -8.85 -1.52 12.11
CA ARG A 108 -9.40 -1.87 13.43
C ARG A 108 -8.79 -3.16 13.97
N MET A 109 -8.75 -4.22 13.16
CA MET A 109 -8.18 -5.51 13.55
C MET A 109 -6.72 -5.34 13.97
N PHE A 110 -5.95 -4.59 13.19
CA PHE A 110 -4.54 -4.35 13.46
C PHE A 110 -4.33 -3.55 14.76
N ALA A 111 -5.08 -2.46 14.96
CA ALA A 111 -5.02 -1.65 16.18
C ALA A 111 -5.28 -2.51 17.42
N ASP A 112 -6.37 -3.28 17.43
CA ASP A 112 -6.74 -4.14 18.56
C ASP A 112 -5.74 -5.25 18.82
N THR A 113 -5.30 -5.94 17.77
CA THR A 113 -4.43 -7.12 17.92
C THR A 113 -3.09 -6.75 18.54
N HIS A 114 -2.56 -5.58 18.19
CA HIS A 114 -1.20 -5.17 18.58
C HIS A 114 -1.15 -4.05 19.61
N GLY A 115 -2.30 -3.55 20.07
CA GLY A 115 -2.36 -2.50 21.08
C GLY A 115 -1.76 -1.17 20.63
N VAL A 116 -1.89 -0.84 19.34
CA VAL A 116 -1.27 0.34 18.73
C VAL A 116 -2.30 1.31 18.16
N LEU A 117 -1.91 2.57 18.00
CA LEU A 117 -2.70 3.57 17.29
C LEU A 117 -2.58 3.32 15.78
N VAL A 118 -3.71 3.23 15.08
CA VAL A 118 -3.73 3.21 13.61
C VAL A 118 -4.38 4.48 13.09
N ILE A 119 -3.70 5.19 12.19
CA ILE A 119 -4.22 6.40 11.52
C ILE A 119 -4.26 6.18 10.02
N ALA A 120 -5.45 6.01 9.46
CA ALA A 120 -5.65 5.89 8.02
C ALA A 120 -5.69 7.27 7.36
N LEU A 121 -4.72 7.53 6.50
CA LEU A 121 -4.62 8.74 5.69
C LEU A 121 -5.49 8.63 4.44
N ASN A 122 -6.01 9.76 3.99
CA ASN A 122 -6.86 9.87 2.81
C ASN A 122 -6.17 10.74 1.74
N TYR A 123 -6.58 10.64 0.49
CA TYR A 123 -6.03 11.44 -0.60
C TYR A 123 -7.05 11.69 -1.71
N ALA A 124 -6.95 12.82 -2.40
CA ALA A 124 -7.84 13.13 -3.51
C ALA A 124 -7.48 12.27 -4.74
N LYS A 125 -8.47 11.98 -5.59
CA LYS A 125 -8.34 10.97 -6.65
C LYS A 125 -8.02 11.54 -8.02
N ALA A 126 -7.16 10.84 -8.75
CA ALA A 126 -7.01 11.00 -10.17
C ALA A 126 -8.32 10.68 -10.93
N PRO A 127 -8.57 11.28 -12.11
CA PRO A 127 -7.74 12.25 -12.82
C PRO A 127 -7.88 13.70 -12.32
N ALA A 128 -8.77 13.97 -11.37
CA ALA A 128 -8.98 15.33 -10.86
C ALA A 128 -7.78 15.84 -10.03
N ASN A 129 -7.06 14.93 -9.39
CA ASN A 129 -5.83 15.20 -8.66
C ASN A 129 -4.77 14.15 -9.06
N PRO A 130 -4.08 14.32 -10.22
CA PRO A 130 -3.04 13.41 -10.68
C PRO A 130 -1.76 13.57 -9.83
N PHE A 131 -0.73 12.78 -10.12
CA PHE A 131 0.60 12.95 -9.53
C PHE A 131 1.11 14.41 -9.67
N PRO A 132 1.77 14.99 -8.64
CA PRO A 132 2.05 14.44 -7.30
C PRO A 132 0.97 14.75 -6.25
N GLY A 133 -0.26 15.10 -6.67
CA GLY A 133 -1.35 15.52 -5.80
C GLY A 133 -1.63 14.58 -4.62
N PRO A 134 -1.86 13.27 -4.85
CA PRO A 134 -2.10 12.32 -3.76
C PRO A 134 -0.97 12.23 -2.73
N LEU A 135 0.30 12.33 -3.17
CA LEU A 135 1.47 12.36 -2.29
C LEU A 135 1.47 13.63 -1.42
N ASN A 136 1.18 14.78 -2.03
CA ASN A 136 1.07 16.05 -1.29
C ASN A 136 -0.07 16.02 -0.26
N ASP A 137 -1.17 15.33 -0.56
CA ASP A 137 -2.30 15.19 0.36
C ASP A 137 -1.92 14.35 1.59
N VAL A 138 -1.33 13.17 1.40
CA VAL A 138 -0.93 12.31 2.53
C VAL A 138 0.17 12.97 3.38
N GLN A 139 1.10 13.72 2.76
CA GLN A 139 2.10 14.50 3.48
C GLN A 139 1.46 15.59 4.36
N ALA A 140 0.49 16.34 3.82
CA ALA A 140 -0.20 17.38 4.55
C ALA A 140 -1.07 16.84 5.71
N LEU A 141 -1.67 15.66 5.53
CA LEU A 141 -2.45 15.00 6.58
C LEU A 141 -1.56 14.37 7.66
N LEU A 142 -0.44 13.76 7.28
CA LEU A 142 0.57 13.27 8.23
C LEU A 142 1.04 14.42 9.13
N HIS A 143 1.40 15.55 8.53
CA HIS A 143 1.83 16.72 9.28
C HIS A 143 0.75 17.22 10.25
N GLY A 144 -0.50 17.33 9.77
CA GLY A 144 -1.64 17.71 10.61
C GLY A 144 -1.84 16.75 11.79
N ALA A 145 -1.74 15.44 11.56
CA ALA A 145 -1.87 14.42 12.60
C ALA A 145 -0.75 14.52 13.65
N LEU A 146 0.50 14.74 13.22
CA LEU A 146 1.64 14.85 14.13
C LEU A 146 1.65 16.16 14.94
N GLN A 147 0.95 17.20 14.49
CA GLN A 147 0.75 18.43 15.25
C GLN A 147 -0.49 18.41 16.15
N ASP A 148 -1.37 17.42 15.98
CA ASP A 148 -2.61 17.31 16.74
C ASP A 148 -2.36 16.70 18.12
N SER A 149 -2.24 17.56 19.14
CA SER A 149 -1.97 17.14 20.53
C SER A 149 -3.10 16.32 21.16
N SER A 150 -4.26 16.20 20.52
CA SER A 150 -5.34 15.33 21.00
C SER A 150 -5.21 13.88 20.50
N LEU A 151 -4.24 13.60 19.63
CA LEU A 151 -3.88 12.24 19.24
C LEU A 151 -2.71 11.75 20.11
N PRO A 152 -2.82 10.57 20.75
CA PRO A 152 -1.77 10.05 21.61
C PRO A 152 -0.65 9.41 20.78
N ILE A 153 -0.01 10.18 19.90
CA ILE A 153 1.05 9.67 19.00
C ILE A 153 2.40 9.74 19.69
N ASP A 154 3.06 8.60 19.82
CA ASP A 154 4.49 8.55 20.13
C ASP A 154 5.30 8.74 18.85
N LYS A 155 5.85 9.95 18.68
CA LYS A 155 6.61 10.34 17.48
C LYS A 155 7.94 9.59 17.29
N SER A 156 8.42 8.89 18.31
CA SER A 156 9.64 8.08 18.22
C SER A 156 9.38 6.67 17.65
N ARG A 157 8.11 6.24 17.62
CA ARG A 157 7.68 4.87 17.31
C ARG A 157 6.68 4.85 16.14
N LEU A 158 7.08 5.47 15.04
CA LEU A 158 6.25 5.63 13.83
C LEU A 158 6.59 4.59 12.76
N ALA A 159 5.56 3.99 12.19
CA ALA A 159 5.64 3.21 10.95
C ALA A 159 4.56 3.67 9.97
N VAL A 160 4.77 3.41 8.68
CA VAL A 160 3.76 3.62 7.63
C VAL A 160 3.59 2.37 6.78
N ALA A 161 2.35 1.98 6.55
CA ALA A 161 1.97 0.92 5.64
C ALA A 161 1.06 1.46 4.54
N GLY A 162 0.95 0.72 3.44
CA GLY A 162 -0.06 1.02 2.45
C GLY A 162 -0.30 -0.11 1.48
N PHE A 163 -1.47 -0.10 0.87
CA PHE A 163 -1.96 -1.20 0.05
C PHE A 163 -1.98 -0.80 -1.43
N SER A 164 -1.40 -1.57 -2.34
CA SER A 164 -1.44 -1.30 -3.78
C SER A 164 -0.88 0.09 -4.12
N ALA A 165 -1.67 0.99 -4.71
CA ALA A 165 -1.35 2.41 -4.88
C ALA A 165 -1.02 3.13 -3.55
N GLY A 166 -1.63 2.73 -2.44
CA GLY A 166 -1.24 3.20 -1.11
C GLY A 166 0.13 2.69 -0.67
N GLY A 167 0.56 1.52 -1.14
CA GLY A 167 1.92 1.01 -0.93
C GLY A 167 2.97 1.81 -1.69
N ASN A 168 2.61 2.30 -2.89
CA ASN A 168 3.39 3.31 -3.59
C ASN A 168 3.54 4.58 -2.75
N LEU A 169 2.40 5.14 -2.30
CA LEU A 169 2.37 6.35 -1.49
C LEU A 169 3.09 6.19 -0.15
N ALA A 170 3.06 5.01 0.46
CA ALA A 170 3.80 4.74 1.70
C ALA A 170 5.31 4.78 1.47
N LEU A 171 5.80 4.16 0.39
CA LEU A 171 7.21 4.23 -0.01
C LEU A 171 7.64 5.65 -0.32
N THR A 172 6.84 6.40 -1.08
CA THR A 172 7.20 7.75 -1.53
C THR A 172 7.07 8.77 -0.39
N LEU A 173 6.09 8.64 0.49
CA LEU A 173 5.94 9.46 1.71
C LEU A 173 7.09 9.24 2.69
N ALA A 174 7.58 8.00 2.81
CA ALA A 174 8.65 7.65 3.75
C ALA A 174 10.05 8.08 3.27
N ARG A 175 10.18 8.63 2.06
CA ARG A 175 11.47 9.11 1.55
C ARG A 175 11.98 10.30 2.36
N ALA A 176 13.27 10.32 2.68
CA ALA A 176 13.91 11.42 3.40
C ALA A 176 13.69 12.79 2.74
N GLU A 177 13.75 12.86 1.41
CA GLU A 177 13.46 14.08 0.64
C GLU A 177 12.03 14.59 0.88
N THR A 178 11.06 13.68 0.93
CA THR A 178 9.66 14.01 1.18
C THR A 178 9.43 14.43 2.62
N LEU A 179 10.13 13.83 3.58
CA LEU A 179 9.99 14.13 5.01
C LEU A 179 10.68 15.43 5.44
N LYS A 180 11.71 15.90 4.73
CA LYS A 180 12.40 17.18 5.00
C LYS A 180 11.62 18.44 4.59
N GLY A 181 10.60 18.27 3.74
CA GLY A 181 9.85 19.37 3.15
C GLY A 181 10.67 20.27 2.22
N LYS A 182 10.00 21.16 1.49
CA LYS A 182 10.65 22.05 0.51
C LYS A 182 11.61 23.09 1.12
N SER A 183 11.56 23.32 2.43
CA SER A 183 12.38 24.33 3.12
C SER A 183 13.56 23.74 3.91
N GLY A 184 13.68 22.41 4.05
CA GLY A 184 14.78 21.78 4.80
C GLY A 184 14.85 22.16 6.29
N THR A 185 13.81 22.81 6.84
CA THR A 185 13.84 23.39 8.18
C THR A 185 13.07 22.60 9.24
N GLN A 186 12.26 21.61 8.87
CA GLN A 186 11.61 20.70 9.82
C GLN A 186 11.40 19.30 9.23
N ASP A 187 11.91 18.28 9.92
CA ASP A 187 11.56 16.89 9.64
C ASP A 187 10.10 16.65 10.08
N PHE A 188 9.24 16.31 9.12
CA PHE A 188 7.82 16.13 9.37
C PHE A 188 7.52 14.88 10.17
N ALA A 189 8.29 13.81 9.97
CA ALA A 189 8.19 12.55 10.68
C ALA A 189 9.51 11.79 10.57
N ASP A 190 9.78 10.91 11.53
CA ASP A 190 10.91 9.98 11.53
C ASP A 190 10.33 8.55 11.53
N PHE A 191 9.88 8.10 10.36
CA PHE A 191 9.39 6.72 10.20
C PHE A 191 10.54 5.74 10.40
N LYS A 192 10.38 4.81 11.34
CA LYS A 192 11.34 3.72 11.58
C LYS A 192 11.12 2.55 10.62
N ALA A 193 9.89 2.36 10.16
CA ALA A 193 9.56 1.35 9.17
C ALA A 193 8.58 1.82 8.08
N VAL A 194 8.73 1.25 6.88
CA VAL A 194 7.77 1.32 5.79
C VAL A 194 7.35 -0.09 5.31
N VAL A 195 6.05 -0.28 5.11
CA VAL A 195 5.43 -1.58 4.82
C VAL A 195 4.52 -1.49 3.59
N PRO A 196 5.10 -1.58 2.37
CA PRO A 196 4.29 -1.58 1.15
C PRO A 196 3.72 -2.98 0.89
N MET A 197 2.39 -3.08 0.85
CA MET A 197 1.65 -4.32 0.60
C MET A 197 1.16 -4.37 -0.85
N TYR A 198 1.58 -5.40 -1.57
CA TYR A 198 1.38 -5.63 -3.02
C TYR A 198 1.46 -4.32 -3.83
N PRO A 199 2.56 -3.54 -3.68
CA PRO A 199 2.63 -2.16 -4.13
C PRO A 199 2.76 -2.01 -5.65
N VAL A 200 2.30 -0.87 -6.15
CA VAL A 200 2.72 -0.35 -7.47
C VAL A 200 4.06 0.35 -7.29
N VAL A 201 5.16 -0.16 -7.86
CA VAL A 201 6.50 0.42 -7.59
C VAL A 201 7.20 0.95 -8.83
N ASP A 202 6.82 0.48 -10.01
CA ASP A 202 7.45 0.87 -11.27
C ASP A 202 6.40 1.21 -12.34
N LEU A 203 6.08 2.50 -12.50
CA LEU A 203 5.20 2.99 -13.56
C LEU A 203 5.94 3.21 -14.89
N SER A 204 7.26 2.95 -14.94
CA SER A 204 8.03 2.97 -16.18
C SER A 204 7.91 1.69 -17.01
N VAL A 205 7.44 0.61 -16.37
CA VAL A 205 7.16 -0.66 -17.04
C VAL A 205 5.68 -0.74 -17.38
N PRO A 206 5.29 -0.86 -18.66
CA PRO A 206 3.89 -0.86 -19.04
C PRO A 206 3.16 -2.12 -18.52
N PRO A 207 1.85 -2.03 -18.21
CA PRO A 207 1.03 -3.16 -17.75
C PRO A 207 1.13 -4.41 -18.63
N SER A 208 1.22 -4.22 -19.96
CA SER A 208 1.38 -5.28 -20.96
C SER A 208 2.66 -6.09 -20.80
N VAL A 209 3.72 -5.51 -20.22
CA VAL A 209 4.96 -6.22 -19.87
C VAL A 209 4.82 -6.87 -18.50
N LYS A 210 4.26 -6.18 -17.51
CA LYS A 210 4.06 -6.70 -16.15
C LYS A 210 3.29 -8.02 -16.14
N ILE A 211 2.23 -8.11 -16.94
CA ILE A 211 1.39 -9.33 -17.01
C ILE A 211 2.13 -10.55 -17.55
N THR A 212 3.19 -10.37 -18.36
CA THR A 212 4.04 -11.48 -18.84
C THR A 212 4.89 -12.08 -17.72
N ARG A 213 5.10 -11.32 -16.63
CA ARG A 213 5.89 -11.72 -15.45
C ARG A 213 5.02 -12.24 -14.30
N ARG A 214 3.70 -12.36 -14.52
CA ARG A 214 2.76 -12.91 -13.54
C ARG A 214 2.80 -14.44 -13.55
N ARG A 215 2.80 -15.05 -12.36
CA ARG A 215 2.62 -16.50 -12.22
C ARG A 215 1.16 -16.91 -12.47
N TRP A 216 0.96 -18.03 -13.14
CA TRP A 216 -0.37 -18.58 -13.44
C TRP A 216 -0.50 -20.01 -12.92
N LYS A 217 -1.65 -20.35 -12.32
CA LYS A 217 -1.98 -21.70 -11.82
C LYS A 217 -3.28 -22.21 -12.46
N ILE A 218 -3.33 -22.13 -13.79
CA ILE A 218 -4.54 -22.37 -14.59
C ILE A 218 -5.04 -23.80 -14.36
N GLY A 219 -6.31 -23.92 -14.01
CA GLY A 219 -6.96 -25.22 -13.73
C GLY A 219 -6.51 -25.91 -12.43
N GLN A 220 -5.61 -25.31 -11.64
CA GLN A 220 -5.10 -25.89 -10.39
C GLN A 220 -5.73 -25.27 -9.14
N LEU A 221 -6.43 -24.14 -9.27
CA LEU A 221 -7.11 -23.41 -8.19
C LEU A 221 -8.53 -23.02 -8.61
N SER A 222 -9.38 -22.69 -7.64
CA SER A 222 -10.76 -22.23 -7.86
C SER A 222 -10.85 -20.79 -8.40
N GLY A 223 -12.01 -20.44 -8.95
CA GLY A 223 -12.39 -19.07 -9.32
C GLY A 223 -11.39 -18.33 -10.19
N LEU A 224 -11.07 -17.07 -9.84
CA LEU A 224 -10.10 -16.25 -10.58
C LEU A 224 -8.66 -16.73 -10.43
N ARG A 225 -8.31 -17.43 -9.32
CA ARG A 225 -6.96 -17.94 -9.08
C ARG A 225 -6.56 -18.99 -10.12
N GLY A 226 -7.52 -19.79 -10.61
CA GLY A 226 -7.33 -20.78 -11.65
C GLY A 226 -7.56 -20.31 -13.08
N LYS A 227 -7.78 -19.01 -13.32
CA LYS A 227 -8.06 -18.46 -14.65
C LYS A 227 -6.90 -17.61 -15.18
N LYS A 228 -6.79 -17.50 -16.50
CA LYS A 228 -5.85 -16.58 -17.16
C LYS A 228 -6.43 -15.15 -17.19
N SER A 229 -6.67 -14.60 -16.01
CA SER A 229 -7.23 -13.27 -15.79
C SER A 229 -6.59 -12.59 -14.59
N ASP A 230 -6.40 -11.28 -14.68
CA ASP A 230 -5.92 -10.43 -13.59
C ASP A 230 -6.80 -9.18 -13.48
N PHE A 231 -7.30 -8.90 -12.28
CA PHE A 231 -8.21 -7.78 -12.05
C PHE A 231 -7.52 -6.41 -12.20
N VAL A 232 -6.29 -6.30 -11.70
CA VAL A 232 -5.50 -5.06 -11.78
C VAL A 232 -5.21 -4.74 -13.24
N MET A 233 -4.86 -5.76 -14.04
CA MET A 233 -4.62 -5.61 -15.47
C MET A 233 -5.83 -5.00 -16.21
N GLY A 234 -7.06 -5.36 -15.82
CA GLY A 234 -8.28 -4.82 -16.43
C GLY A 234 -8.48 -3.30 -16.21
N MET A 235 -7.82 -2.76 -15.19
CA MET A 235 -7.90 -1.36 -14.78
C MET A 235 -6.59 -0.57 -14.98
N ALA A 236 -5.47 -1.23 -15.25
CA ALA A 236 -4.16 -0.60 -15.25
C ALA A 236 -4.08 0.61 -16.20
N ASP A 237 -4.61 0.50 -17.43
CA ASP A 237 -4.59 1.61 -18.39
C ASP A 237 -5.36 2.84 -17.90
N ILE A 238 -6.46 2.67 -17.16
CA ILE A 238 -7.21 3.81 -16.61
C ILE A 238 -6.48 4.43 -15.42
N PHE A 239 -5.79 3.62 -14.62
CA PHE A 239 -5.01 4.09 -13.48
C PHE A 239 -3.81 4.90 -13.96
N ASP A 240 -3.02 4.36 -14.88
CA ASP A 240 -1.84 5.01 -15.42
C ASP A 240 -2.21 6.32 -16.12
N TRP A 241 -3.23 6.29 -17.00
CA TRP A 241 -3.66 7.48 -17.73
C TRP A 241 -4.22 8.59 -16.84
N ALA A 242 -4.99 8.22 -15.82
CA ALA A 242 -5.59 9.21 -14.93
C ALA A 242 -4.56 9.78 -13.96
N TYR A 243 -3.60 8.97 -13.50
CA TYR A 243 -2.66 9.35 -12.46
C TYR A 243 -1.44 10.09 -12.99
N ILE A 244 -0.90 9.72 -14.17
CA ILE A 244 0.40 10.20 -14.64
C ILE A 244 0.21 11.42 -15.57
N PRO A 245 0.76 12.61 -15.22
CA PRO A 245 0.77 13.76 -16.13
C PRO A 245 1.60 13.48 -17.39
N TYR A 246 1.20 14.05 -18.53
CA TYR A 246 2.00 13.95 -19.76
C TYR A 246 3.33 14.68 -19.58
N GLY A 247 4.40 14.07 -20.09
CA GLY A 247 5.77 14.57 -19.94
C GLY A 247 6.37 14.34 -18.55
N GLN A 248 5.66 13.65 -17.64
CA GLN A 248 6.23 13.20 -16.37
C GLN A 248 7.31 12.15 -16.64
N ASP A 249 8.47 12.26 -15.99
CA ASP A 249 9.46 11.19 -16.00
C ASP A 249 8.92 9.99 -15.22
N LEU A 250 8.76 8.86 -15.92
CA LEU A 250 8.27 7.61 -15.34
C LEU A 250 9.27 6.98 -14.37
N ARG A 251 10.53 7.42 -14.39
CA ARG A 251 11.58 7.00 -13.46
C ARG A 251 11.74 7.93 -12.27
N ASP A 252 10.94 8.99 -12.17
CA ASP A 252 10.89 9.85 -10.98
C ASP A 252 10.63 8.97 -9.75
N PRO A 253 11.56 8.91 -8.77
CA PRO A 253 11.40 8.06 -7.60
C PRO A 253 10.20 8.40 -6.69
N SER A 254 9.63 9.61 -6.83
CA SER A 254 8.39 10.01 -6.16
C SER A 254 7.14 9.46 -6.85
N LEU A 255 7.25 9.02 -8.10
CA LEU A 255 6.21 8.34 -8.88
C LEU A 255 6.43 6.82 -8.88
N SER A 256 7.65 6.39 -9.18
CA SER A 256 8.10 5.00 -9.29
C SER A 256 9.15 4.73 -8.21
N PRO A 257 8.74 4.39 -6.97
CA PRO A 257 9.68 4.13 -5.87
C PRO A 257 10.62 2.95 -6.13
N PHE A 258 10.41 2.18 -7.20
CA PHE A 258 11.41 1.26 -7.73
C PHE A 258 12.78 1.91 -7.95
N TYR A 259 12.84 3.21 -8.22
CA TYR A 259 14.09 3.97 -8.43
C TYR A 259 14.62 4.67 -7.17
N THR A 260 13.99 4.49 -6.00
CA THR A 260 14.47 5.10 -4.74
C THR A 260 15.79 4.49 -4.29
N ALA A 261 16.70 5.28 -3.73
CA ALA A 261 17.89 4.73 -3.08
C ALA A 261 17.50 4.08 -1.75
N ARG A 262 18.28 3.08 -1.31
CA ARG A 262 18.04 2.42 -0.01
C ARG A 262 18.17 3.41 1.14
N ASP A 263 19.14 4.31 1.07
CA ASP A 263 19.42 5.31 2.11
C ASP A 263 18.38 6.43 2.17
N ASP A 264 17.49 6.52 1.17
CA ASP A 264 16.36 7.45 1.19
C ASP A 264 15.18 6.90 2.01
N LEU A 265 15.16 5.62 2.35
CA LEU A 265 14.05 4.95 3.04
C LEU A 265 14.34 4.73 4.53
N PRO A 266 13.30 4.50 5.36
CA PRO A 266 13.45 4.11 6.77
C PRO A 266 14.44 2.97 7.00
N ALA A 267 14.94 2.88 8.22
CA ALA A 267 15.84 1.79 8.65
C ALA A 267 15.22 0.41 8.37
N HIS A 268 13.91 0.27 8.50
CA HIS A 268 13.23 -1.01 8.30
C HIS A 268 12.25 -0.95 7.12
N VAL A 269 12.35 -1.90 6.20
CA VAL A 269 11.46 -2.04 5.04
C VAL A 269 10.90 -3.46 5.03
N PHE A 270 9.57 -3.60 5.01
CA PHE A 270 8.91 -4.92 4.88
C PHE A 270 7.98 -4.92 3.68
N ILE A 271 8.47 -5.45 2.55
CA ILE A 271 7.69 -5.52 1.31
C ILE A 271 6.88 -6.81 1.31
N MET A 272 5.59 -6.65 1.06
CA MET A 272 4.67 -7.78 0.89
C MET A 272 4.14 -7.83 -0.54
N ALA A 273 3.90 -9.02 -1.08
CA ALA A 273 3.30 -9.23 -2.39
C ALA A 273 2.24 -10.33 -2.36
N SER A 274 1.39 -10.37 -3.38
CA SER A 274 0.49 -11.48 -3.65
C SER A 274 1.05 -12.33 -4.79
N GLU A 275 1.11 -13.65 -4.67
CA GLU A 275 1.74 -14.50 -5.71
C GLU A 275 1.02 -14.42 -7.07
N LEU A 276 -0.32 -14.32 -7.07
CA LEU A 276 -1.15 -14.30 -8.28
C LEU A 276 -1.54 -12.87 -8.66
N ASP A 277 -0.54 -12.01 -8.75
CA ASP A 277 -0.67 -10.58 -9.01
C ASP A 277 0.34 -10.14 -10.07
N MET A 278 -0.08 -9.33 -11.04
CA MET A 278 0.83 -8.71 -12.01
C MET A 278 1.91 -7.83 -11.37
N LEU A 279 1.68 -7.31 -10.15
CA LEU A 279 2.63 -6.49 -9.40
C LEU A 279 3.64 -7.32 -8.57
N ALA A 280 3.49 -8.65 -8.54
CA ALA A 280 4.33 -9.53 -7.71
C ALA A 280 5.81 -9.44 -8.09
N TRP A 281 6.10 -9.44 -9.39
CA TRP A 281 7.47 -9.42 -9.89
C TRP A 281 8.20 -8.11 -9.55
N GLU A 282 7.54 -6.96 -9.73
CA GLU A 282 8.17 -5.66 -9.42
C GLU A 282 8.38 -5.46 -7.91
N SER A 283 7.45 -5.98 -7.10
CA SER A 283 7.59 -5.99 -5.63
C SER A 283 8.78 -6.84 -5.20
N TRP A 284 8.94 -8.02 -5.80
CA TRP A 284 10.07 -8.92 -5.53
C TRP A 284 11.40 -8.31 -5.98
N ALA A 285 11.42 -7.73 -7.18
CA ALA A 285 12.60 -7.05 -7.72
C ALA A 285 13.02 -5.86 -6.83
N LEU A 286 12.07 -5.07 -6.34
CA LEU A 286 12.36 -4.00 -5.39
C LEU A 286 12.96 -4.54 -4.09
N ALA A 287 12.35 -5.59 -3.52
CA ALA A 287 12.84 -6.19 -2.28
C ALA A 287 14.28 -6.68 -2.41
N LEU A 288 14.59 -7.43 -3.47
CA LEU A 288 15.93 -7.91 -3.76
C LEU A 288 16.92 -6.76 -3.90
N ARG A 289 16.57 -5.71 -4.67
CA ARG A 289 17.41 -4.53 -4.88
C ARG A 289 17.72 -3.81 -3.58
N LEU A 290 16.71 -3.54 -2.75
CA LEU A 290 16.90 -2.87 -1.46
C LEU A 290 17.70 -3.72 -0.47
N ALA A 291 17.63 -5.04 -0.59
CA ALA A 291 18.40 -5.98 0.23
C ALA A 291 19.84 -6.21 -0.27
N GLY A 292 20.25 -5.61 -1.40
CA GLY A 292 21.55 -5.88 -2.02
C GLY A 292 21.67 -7.30 -2.59
N LYS A 293 20.56 -7.97 -2.86
CA LYS A 293 20.52 -9.30 -3.48
C LYS A 293 20.52 -9.16 -5.02
N PRO A 294 20.95 -10.21 -5.75
CA PRO A 294 20.86 -10.24 -7.21
C PRO A 294 19.44 -9.99 -7.71
N ALA A 295 19.33 -9.43 -8.92
CA ALA A 295 18.03 -9.22 -9.57
C ALA A 295 17.30 -10.57 -9.76
N PRO A 296 15.95 -10.57 -9.74
CA PRO A 296 15.20 -11.81 -9.83
C PRO A 296 15.38 -12.51 -11.18
N GLU A 297 15.60 -13.83 -11.12
CA GLU A 297 15.60 -14.71 -12.27
C GLU A 297 14.26 -15.46 -12.35
N GLY A 298 13.60 -15.36 -13.49
CA GLY A 298 12.32 -16.04 -13.73
C GLY A 298 11.11 -15.36 -13.11
N LEU A 299 10.08 -16.16 -12.84
CA LEU A 299 8.78 -15.72 -12.34
C LEU A 299 8.71 -15.87 -10.81
N PRO A 300 7.99 -14.99 -10.10
CA PRO A 300 7.81 -15.12 -8.66
C PRO A 300 7.06 -16.40 -8.30
N GLY A 301 7.30 -16.88 -7.08
CA GLY A 301 6.54 -17.98 -6.46
C GLY A 301 6.87 -19.35 -7.03
N ARG A 302 5.89 -20.26 -6.99
CA ARG A 302 6.02 -21.64 -7.46
C ARG A 302 4.96 -21.99 -8.49
N GLU A 303 5.20 -23.08 -9.23
CA GLU A 303 4.27 -23.51 -10.28
C GLU A 303 2.98 -24.13 -9.72
N GLY A 304 3.08 -24.99 -8.71
CA GLY A 304 1.93 -25.66 -8.09
C GLY A 304 1.25 -24.85 -6.98
N PRO A 305 0.04 -25.22 -6.56
CA PRO A 305 -0.62 -24.64 -5.39
C PRO A 305 0.21 -24.77 -4.12
N ALA A 306 -0.01 -23.85 -3.19
CA ALA A 306 0.45 -23.92 -1.83
C ALA A 306 -0.56 -24.63 -0.92
N ALA A 307 -0.13 -24.88 0.32
CA ALA A 307 -1.07 -25.22 1.38
C ALA A 307 -2.09 -24.09 1.55
N THR A 308 -3.37 -24.44 1.46
CA THR A 308 -4.47 -23.50 1.70
C THR A 308 -4.37 -22.94 3.11
N THR A 309 -4.68 -21.66 3.24
CA THR A 309 -4.69 -20.84 4.45
C THR A 309 -3.32 -20.61 5.09
N GLU A 310 -2.26 -21.25 4.61
CA GLU A 310 -0.91 -21.14 5.16
C GLU A 310 -0.05 -20.09 4.44
N LEU A 311 0.82 -19.45 5.22
CA LEU A 311 1.94 -18.68 4.68
C LEU A 311 3.11 -19.63 4.40
N GLU A 312 3.96 -19.26 3.45
CA GLU A 312 5.20 -19.97 3.17
C GLU A 312 6.37 -19.15 3.74
N LEU A 313 6.93 -19.61 4.87
CA LEU A 313 7.95 -18.87 5.63
C LEU A 313 9.35 -19.49 5.55
N VAL A 314 9.47 -20.70 4.99
CA VAL A 314 10.74 -21.44 4.87
C VAL A 314 11.36 -21.26 3.49
N ASP A 315 10.52 -21.24 2.45
CA ASP A 315 10.99 -21.06 1.07
C ASP A 315 11.35 -19.59 0.78
N GLU A 316 12.61 -19.34 0.40
CA GLU A 316 13.12 -18.00 0.10
C GLU A 316 12.42 -17.33 -1.08
N ARG A 317 11.69 -18.07 -1.93
CA ARG A 317 10.84 -17.45 -2.95
C ARG A 317 9.73 -16.62 -2.31
N PHE A 318 9.25 -17.03 -1.13
CA PHE A 318 8.12 -16.45 -0.44
C PHE A 318 8.50 -15.61 0.77
N HIS A 319 9.60 -15.91 1.47
CA HIS A 319 9.92 -15.16 2.68
C HIS A 319 11.42 -15.16 2.98
N TRP A 320 11.93 -13.99 3.37
CA TRP A 320 13.27 -13.85 3.95
C TRP A 320 13.38 -12.50 4.66
N ASN A 321 14.42 -12.36 5.48
CA ASN A 321 14.75 -11.14 6.20
C ASN A 321 16.26 -10.91 6.15
N VAL A 322 16.70 -9.80 5.56
CA VAL A 322 18.09 -9.37 5.55
C VAL A 322 18.27 -8.26 6.57
N GLN A 323 19.12 -8.51 7.56
CA GLN A 323 19.54 -7.53 8.56
C GLN A 323 20.88 -6.91 8.16
N SER A 324 21.04 -5.61 8.39
CA SER A 324 22.28 -4.87 8.19
C SER A 324 22.47 -3.86 9.32
N ALA A 325 23.66 -3.25 9.40
CA ALA A 325 23.94 -2.23 10.41
C ALA A 325 22.98 -1.01 10.33
N GLY A 326 22.40 -0.75 9.15
CA GLY A 326 21.45 0.35 8.91
C GLY A 326 19.97 -0.04 9.04
N GLY A 327 19.67 -1.26 9.51
CA GLY A 327 18.31 -1.76 9.72
C GLY A 327 18.02 -3.03 8.93
N SER A 328 16.84 -3.16 8.31
CA SER A 328 16.44 -4.43 7.69
C SER A 328 15.59 -4.29 6.43
N VAL A 329 15.72 -5.26 5.53
CA VAL A 329 14.78 -5.47 4.42
C VAL A 329 14.17 -6.86 4.56
N ARG A 330 12.85 -6.92 4.68
CA ARG A 330 12.08 -8.14 4.80
C ARG A 330 11.16 -8.31 3.59
N TRP A 331 11.02 -9.54 3.14
CA TRP A 331 10.18 -9.95 2.03
C TRP A 331 9.14 -10.95 2.51
N LEU A 332 7.91 -10.78 2.05
CA LEU A 332 6.86 -11.78 2.15
C LEU A 332 6.04 -11.77 0.86
N MET A 333 5.88 -12.92 0.23
CA MET A 333 4.88 -13.13 -0.80
C MET A 333 3.84 -14.09 -0.26
N VAL A 334 2.59 -13.69 -0.34
CA VAL A 334 1.47 -14.48 0.13
C VAL A 334 1.13 -15.50 -0.97
N PRO A 335 1.29 -16.80 -0.70
CA PRO A 335 1.11 -17.82 -1.72
C PRO A 335 -0.36 -17.91 -2.15
N ASP A 336 -0.60 -18.18 -3.43
CA ASP A 336 -1.93 -18.30 -4.07
C ASP A 336 -2.87 -17.10 -3.89
N ALA A 337 -2.41 -16.00 -3.32
CA ALA A 337 -3.23 -14.82 -3.09
C ALA A 337 -3.39 -13.99 -4.36
N LEU A 338 -4.60 -13.46 -4.56
CA LEU A 338 -4.87 -12.41 -5.53
C LEU A 338 -4.46 -11.03 -4.98
N HIS A 339 -4.45 -10.02 -5.84
CA HIS A 339 -4.35 -8.63 -5.40
C HIS A 339 -5.49 -8.28 -4.43
N SER A 340 -5.16 -7.59 -3.32
CA SER A 340 -6.15 -7.18 -2.31
C SER A 340 -6.94 -8.33 -1.66
N TYR A 341 -6.32 -9.50 -1.49
CA TYR A 341 -6.92 -10.69 -0.86
C TYR A 341 -7.39 -10.47 0.59
N ASP A 342 -6.86 -9.44 1.25
CA ASP A 342 -7.07 -9.03 2.64
C ASP A 342 -8.08 -7.88 2.79
N LEU A 343 -8.64 -7.37 1.69
CA LEU A 343 -9.69 -6.35 1.69
C LEU A 343 -11.05 -7.00 1.42
N LYS A 344 -11.83 -7.28 2.48
CA LYS A 344 -13.10 -8.03 2.39
C LYS A 344 -14.04 -7.57 1.25
N PRO A 345 -14.40 -6.27 1.12
CA PRO A 345 -15.32 -5.86 0.05
C PRO A 345 -14.75 -6.05 -1.36
N ALA A 346 -13.42 -5.93 -1.52
CA ALA A 346 -12.76 -6.11 -2.81
C ALA A 346 -12.62 -7.61 -3.15
N ALA A 347 -12.19 -8.42 -2.17
CA ALA A 347 -12.06 -9.87 -2.33
C ALA A 347 -13.41 -10.53 -2.62
N GLU A 348 -14.47 -10.19 -1.89
CA GLU A 348 -15.82 -10.77 -2.06
C GLU A 348 -16.47 -10.39 -3.41
N ALA A 349 -16.08 -9.26 -4.01
CA ALA A 349 -16.63 -8.82 -5.29
C ALA A 349 -16.12 -9.62 -6.50
N VAL A 350 -14.93 -10.22 -6.39
CA VAL A 350 -14.23 -10.82 -7.53
C VAL A 350 -13.82 -12.28 -7.31
N ALA A 351 -13.74 -12.74 -6.06
CA ALA A 351 -13.25 -14.06 -5.73
C ALA A 351 -14.37 -15.01 -5.31
N ASP A 352 -14.20 -16.31 -5.56
CA ASP A 352 -15.10 -17.35 -5.07
C ASP A 352 -14.91 -17.60 -3.56
N ALA A 353 -15.87 -18.29 -2.93
CA ALA A 353 -15.89 -18.51 -1.49
C ALA A 353 -14.61 -19.16 -0.93
N GLU A 354 -13.99 -20.07 -1.67
CA GLU A 354 -12.73 -20.70 -1.23
C GLU A 354 -11.57 -19.70 -1.25
N SER A 355 -11.48 -18.89 -2.31
CA SER A 355 -10.49 -17.82 -2.42
C SER A 355 -10.65 -16.77 -1.31
N VAL A 356 -11.89 -16.41 -0.97
CA VAL A 356 -12.18 -15.48 0.13
C VAL A 356 -11.78 -16.07 1.48
N ARG A 357 -12.09 -17.36 1.74
CA ARG A 357 -11.68 -18.05 2.97
C ARG A 357 -10.16 -18.09 3.12
N ASP A 358 -9.48 -18.56 2.07
CA ASP A 358 -8.02 -18.65 2.00
C ASP A 358 -7.36 -17.29 2.25
N GLY A 359 -7.85 -16.24 1.56
CA GLY A 359 -7.35 -14.89 1.71
C GLY A 359 -7.55 -14.33 3.13
N ASN A 360 -8.73 -14.50 3.72
CA ASN A 360 -9.02 -14.01 5.07
C ASN A 360 -8.13 -14.65 6.14
N GLU A 361 -7.92 -15.97 6.09
CA GLU A 361 -7.07 -16.67 7.05
C GLU A 361 -5.59 -16.26 6.89
N LYS A 362 -5.11 -16.11 5.65
CA LYS A 362 -3.77 -15.58 5.37
C LYS A 362 -3.64 -14.13 5.85
N ALA A 363 -4.66 -13.29 5.69
CA ALA A 363 -4.64 -11.91 6.13
C ALA A 363 -4.45 -11.80 7.66
N VAL A 364 -5.12 -12.64 8.44
CA VAL A 364 -4.92 -12.72 9.89
C VAL A 364 -3.48 -13.11 10.24
N LYS A 365 -2.92 -14.10 9.54
CA LYS A 365 -1.51 -14.52 9.73
C LYS A 365 -0.52 -13.41 9.35
N VAL A 366 -0.78 -12.69 8.26
CA VAL A 366 0.02 -11.53 7.84
C VAL A 366 -0.05 -10.41 8.86
N ILE A 367 -1.23 -10.08 9.40
CA ILE A 367 -1.38 -9.11 10.48
C ILE A 367 -0.57 -9.52 11.71
N GLY A 368 -0.62 -10.79 12.10
CA GLY A 368 0.17 -11.32 13.21
C GLY A 368 1.68 -11.18 12.96
N LEU A 369 2.16 -11.62 11.79
CA LEU A 369 3.57 -11.56 11.41
C LEU A 369 4.09 -10.12 11.33
N LEU A 370 3.29 -9.22 10.76
CA LEU A 370 3.61 -7.80 10.62
C LEU A 370 3.71 -7.12 11.98
N GLY A 371 2.70 -7.27 12.83
CA GLY A 371 2.71 -6.61 14.13
C GLY A 371 3.78 -7.16 15.07
N GLY A 372 4.08 -8.47 15.01
CA GLY A 372 5.24 -9.03 15.70
C GLY A 372 6.55 -8.38 15.24
N TRP A 373 6.75 -8.27 13.93
CA TRP A 373 7.94 -7.61 13.38
C TRP A 373 8.05 -6.13 13.76
N LEU A 374 6.95 -5.37 13.68
CA LEU A 374 6.94 -3.96 14.08
C LEU A 374 7.14 -3.80 15.59
N LYS A 375 6.66 -4.72 16.41
CA LYS A 375 6.93 -4.75 17.84
C LYS A 375 8.43 -4.92 18.12
N ASP A 376 9.08 -5.82 17.42
CA ASP A 376 10.50 -6.13 17.62
C ASP A 376 11.44 -5.06 17.04
N THR A 377 11.00 -4.29 16.05
CA THR A 377 11.86 -3.35 15.31
C THR A 377 11.54 -1.87 15.53
N VAL A 378 10.28 -1.53 15.80
CA VAL A 378 9.81 -0.12 15.87
C VAL A 378 9.19 0.23 17.21
N TRP A 379 8.44 -0.69 17.82
CA TRP A 379 7.59 -0.36 18.97
C TRP A 379 8.12 -0.80 20.34
N SER A 380 9.20 -1.57 20.38
CA SER A 380 9.94 -1.88 21.60
C SER A 380 10.36 -0.58 22.28
N SER A 381 10.20 -0.49 23.60
CA SER A 381 10.75 0.64 24.35
C SER A 381 12.27 0.59 24.26
N THR A 382 12.90 1.70 23.86
CA THR A 382 14.36 1.85 23.96
C THR A 382 14.83 2.00 25.40
N ASP A 383 13.91 2.09 26.36
CA ASP A 383 14.18 2.14 27.79
C ASP A 383 13.50 0.94 28.47
N ALA A 384 14.32 -0.01 28.92
CA ALA A 384 14.02 -0.98 29.96
C ALA A 384 15.28 -1.16 30.82
#